data_AF-A0A2D9J0D1-F1
#
_entry.id   AF-A0A2D9J0D1-F1
#
_cell.length_a   1.000
_cell.length_b   1.000
_cell.length_c   1.000
_cell.angle_alpha   90.00
_cell.angle_beta   90.00
_cell.angle_gamma   90.00
#
_symmetry.space_group_name_H-M   'P 1'
#
loop_
_entity.id
_entity.type
_entity.pdbx_description
1 polymer ?
#
loop_
_entity_poly.entity_id
_entity_poly.type
_entity_poly.pdbx_seq_one_letter_code
_entity_poly.pdbx_strand_id
1 'polypeptide(L)'
;MTKRHLPNITRRDFLGSTLIGSGAALLGAAAPIHAMGKKGPKGVFTDPWTGFGGVGDYATSNGNTASVMEAAHLIRDGHAPTLAKTAKDTGEVYDVVIVGGGFSGFGAAYQVHKKFGEEKKCLLLDNHAMFGGEARQNEFDVDGYRLYGPQGSNGFLPPRGNTTPSDEVFRTVGMPMEYEFLEPDASRTKVKAPLDSYDTMYWGEKKYDVGHFFDGEWVVNPWQDDLERTPWPDDVRADLIRAYSEKKLSV
;
A
#
# COMPACT_ATOMS: atom_id res chain seq x y z
N MET A 1 -2.76 -22.26 42.71
CA MET A 1 -3.59 -21.26 42.03
C MET A 1 -3.35 -21.38 40.54
N THR A 2 -4.43 -21.56 39.78
CA THR A 2 -4.45 -21.81 38.33
C THR A 2 -4.81 -20.56 37.53
N LYS A 3 -4.33 -20.57 36.27
CA LYS A 3 -4.65 -19.74 35.08
C LYS A 3 -3.72 -18.51 34.88
N ARG A 4 -3.22 -18.21 33.69
CA ARG A 4 -3.65 -18.64 32.33
C ARG A 4 -2.52 -18.49 31.31
N HIS A 5 -2.43 -19.47 30.44
CA HIS A 5 -1.59 -19.58 29.24
C HIS A 5 -2.05 -18.56 28.18
N LEU A 6 -1.13 -17.75 27.63
CA LEU A 6 -1.32 -17.13 26.32
C LEU A 6 -0.50 -17.96 25.31
N PRO A 7 -1.13 -18.52 24.27
CA PRO A 7 -0.40 -19.28 23.26
C PRO A 7 0.52 -18.34 22.47
N ASN A 8 1.80 -18.72 22.45
CA ASN A 8 2.79 -18.25 21.49
C ASN A 8 2.21 -18.27 20.07
N ILE A 9 2.35 -17.17 19.35
CA ILE A 9 2.13 -17.12 17.89
C ILE A 9 3.02 -18.20 17.27
N THR A 10 2.42 -19.25 16.70
CA THR A 10 3.16 -20.37 16.12
C THR A 10 3.66 -20.04 14.72
N ARG A 11 4.83 -20.57 14.35
CA ARG A 11 5.55 -20.49 13.06
C ARG A 11 4.78 -20.99 11.80
N ARG A 12 3.44 -20.98 11.80
CA ARG A 12 2.61 -21.82 10.91
C ARG A 12 1.82 -21.10 9.82
N ASP A 13 2.19 -19.89 9.42
CA ASP A 13 1.71 -19.29 8.15
C ASP A 13 2.80 -19.19 7.07
N PHE A 14 4.04 -19.56 7.42
CA PHE A 14 5.14 -19.80 6.48
C PHE A 14 5.20 -21.30 6.06
N LEU A 15 4.05 -21.95 5.92
CA LEU A 15 3.96 -23.20 5.16
C LEU A 15 3.60 -22.82 3.74
N GLY A 16 4.62 -22.33 3.03
CA GLY A 16 4.53 -21.91 1.65
C GLY A 16 4.00 -23.03 0.76
N SER A 17 3.30 -22.58 -0.29
CA SER A 17 2.77 -23.35 -1.41
C SER A 17 3.76 -24.40 -1.99
N THR A 18 5.06 -24.23 -1.74
CA THR A 18 6.15 -25.16 -2.07
C THR A 18 6.05 -26.51 -1.36
N LEU A 19 5.59 -26.58 -0.09
CA LEU A 19 5.46 -27.84 0.65
C LEU A 19 4.22 -28.65 0.22
N ILE A 20 3.15 -27.97 -0.19
CA ILE A 20 1.95 -28.60 -0.76
C ILE A 20 2.24 -29.11 -2.20
N GLY A 21 3.03 -28.35 -2.97
CA GLY A 21 3.44 -28.74 -4.33
C GLY A 21 4.36 -29.97 -4.37
N SER A 22 5.22 -30.16 -3.36
CA SER A 22 6.16 -31.29 -3.31
C SER A 22 5.49 -32.63 -2.96
N GLY A 23 4.32 -32.62 -2.32
CA GLY A 23 3.51 -33.83 -2.12
C GLY A 23 2.83 -34.35 -3.39
N ALA A 24 2.52 -33.45 -4.35
CA ALA A 24 1.82 -33.79 -5.59
C ALA A 24 2.73 -34.36 -6.68
N ALA A 25 4.05 -34.15 -6.60
CA ALA A 25 5.01 -34.72 -7.55
C ALA A 25 5.22 -36.23 -7.39
N LEU A 26 4.74 -36.83 -6.29
CA LEU A 26 4.95 -38.26 -5.97
C LEU A 26 3.71 -39.14 -6.13
N LEU A 27 2.53 -38.56 -6.35
CA LEU A 27 1.29 -39.31 -6.56
C LEU A 27 0.49 -38.61 -7.66
N GLY A 28 0.31 -39.29 -8.80
CA GLY A 28 -0.41 -38.81 -9.99
C GLY A 28 -1.92 -38.56 -9.78
N ALA A 29 -2.28 -37.82 -8.74
CA ALA A 29 -3.61 -37.31 -8.47
C ALA A 29 -3.68 -35.82 -8.87
N ALA A 30 -4.82 -35.40 -9.40
CA ALA A 30 -5.08 -34.02 -9.76
C ALA A 30 -4.72 -33.06 -8.61
N ALA A 31 -3.98 -32.00 -8.92
CA ALA A 31 -3.47 -31.06 -7.93
C ALA A 31 -4.60 -30.53 -7.01
N PRO A 32 -4.31 -30.26 -5.71
CA PRO A 32 -5.30 -29.86 -4.69
C PRO A 32 -6.12 -28.60 -5.03
N ILE A 33 -5.71 -27.84 -6.04
CA ILE A 33 -6.48 -26.75 -6.65
C ILE A 33 -7.90 -27.16 -7.04
N HIS A 34 -8.15 -28.43 -7.38
CA HIS A 34 -9.51 -28.90 -7.70
C HIS A 34 -10.35 -29.27 -6.45
N ALA A 35 -9.73 -29.42 -5.28
CA ALA A 35 -10.38 -29.84 -4.03
C ALA A 35 -10.67 -28.68 -3.07
N MET A 36 -10.03 -27.52 -3.25
CA MET A 36 -10.49 -26.28 -2.62
C MET A 36 -11.74 -25.80 -3.37
N GLY A 37 -12.90 -26.06 -2.77
CA GLY A 37 -14.20 -25.91 -3.41
C GLY A 37 -14.40 -24.58 -4.16
N LYS A 38 -15.09 -24.68 -5.30
CA LYS A 38 -15.60 -23.58 -6.13
C LYS A 38 -16.54 -22.70 -5.30
N LYS A 39 -16.00 -21.80 -4.48
CA LYS A 39 -16.79 -20.71 -3.91
C LYS A 39 -16.94 -19.67 -5.00
N GLY A 40 -18.19 -19.39 -5.39
CA GLY A 40 -18.49 -18.32 -6.33
C GLY A 40 -18.08 -16.95 -5.77
N PRO A 41 -18.05 -15.91 -6.62
CA PRO A 41 -17.66 -14.56 -6.20
C PRO A 41 -18.52 -14.13 -5.02
N LYS A 42 -17.87 -13.84 -3.89
CA LYS A 42 -18.53 -13.19 -2.77
C LYS A 42 -18.64 -11.70 -3.12
N GLY A 43 -19.83 -11.14 -2.93
CA GLY A 43 -20.03 -9.70 -3.04
C GLY A 43 -19.05 -8.96 -2.15
N VAL A 44 -18.73 -7.73 -2.55
CA VAL A 44 -17.96 -6.78 -1.75
C VAL A 44 -18.64 -6.64 -0.38
N PHE A 45 -17.87 -6.27 0.63
CA PHE A 45 -18.27 -5.76 1.96
C PHE A 45 -18.04 -6.72 3.15
N THR A 46 -17.16 -6.23 4.05
CA THR A 46 -16.85 -6.70 5.41
C THR A 46 -16.54 -8.19 5.55
N ASP A 47 -15.64 -8.69 4.72
CA ASP A 47 -15.01 -9.97 5.01
C ASP A 47 -13.79 -9.73 5.94
N PRO A 48 -13.45 -10.69 6.83
CA PRO A 48 -12.32 -10.52 7.76
C PRO A 48 -10.98 -10.24 7.09
N TRP A 49 -10.79 -10.62 5.82
CA TRP A 49 -9.57 -10.35 5.06
C TRP A 49 -9.47 -8.88 4.66
N THR A 50 -10.55 -8.28 4.15
CA THR A 50 -10.55 -6.85 3.77
C THR A 50 -10.44 -5.95 5.00
N GLY A 51 -11.03 -6.37 6.12
CA GLY A 51 -10.95 -5.66 7.40
C GLY A 51 -11.70 -4.33 7.41
N PHE A 52 -11.27 -3.43 8.31
CA PHE A 52 -11.83 -2.09 8.44
C PHE A 52 -11.22 -1.14 7.40
N GLY A 53 -12.06 -0.58 6.52
CA GLY A 53 -11.61 0.28 5.42
C GLY A 53 -11.69 1.78 5.69
N GLY A 54 -11.97 2.19 6.92
CA GLY A 54 -12.07 3.59 7.31
C GLY A 54 -13.51 4.11 7.40
N VAL A 55 -13.67 5.42 7.25
CA VAL A 55 -14.95 6.14 7.31
C VAL A 55 -15.19 6.94 6.03
N GLY A 56 -16.42 7.46 5.85
CA GLY A 56 -16.79 8.27 4.70
C GLY A 56 -17.00 7.47 3.40
N ASP A 57 -17.07 8.18 2.28
CA ASP A 57 -17.47 7.62 0.97
C ASP A 57 -16.45 6.61 0.41
N TYR A 58 -15.20 6.67 0.89
CA TYR A 58 -14.10 5.78 0.46
C TYR A 58 -13.93 4.56 1.36
N ALA A 59 -14.72 4.42 2.44
CA ALA A 59 -14.55 3.39 3.48
C ALA A 59 -14.60 1.94 2.96
N THR A 60 -15.16 1.72 1.77
CA THR A 60 -15.28 0.39 1.16
C THR A 60 -14.35 0.18 -0.02
N SER A 61 -13.42 1.12 -0.26
CA SER A 61 -12.47 1.11 -1.36
C SER A 61 -11.02 1.21 -0.88
N ASN A 62 -10.75 0.69 0.31
CA ASN A 62 -9.41 0.60 0.88
C ASN A 62 -8.59 -0.50 0.20
N GLY A 63 -7.50 -0.11 -0.45
CA GLY A 63 -6.54 -1.00 -1.09
C GLY A 63 -7.17 -1.93 -2.13
N ASN A 64 -6.50 -3.07 -2.30
CA ASN A 64 -7.09 -4.22 -2.94
C ASN A 64 -7.98 -4.93 -1.91
N THR A 65 -9.30 -4.88 -2.09
CA THR A 65 -10.24 -5.66 -1.28
C THR A 65 -10.19 -7.14 -1.66
N ALA A 66 -10.72 -8.03 -0.81
CA ALA A 66 -10.68 -9.48 -1.06
C ALA A 66 -11.32 -9.81 -2.41
N SER A 67 -12.47 -9.20 -2.71
CA SER A 67 -13.18 -9.38 -3.97
C SER A 67 -12.35 -8.95 -5.19
N VAL A 68 -11.57 -7.86 -5.07
CA VAL A 68 -10.69 -7.38 -6.14
C VAL A 68 -9.53 -8.35 -6.36
N MET A 69 -8.90 -8.82 -5.28
CA MET A 69 -7.83 -9.82 -5.31
C MET A 69 -8.31 -11.16 -5.90
N GLU A 70 -9.49 -11.63 -5.48
CA GLU A 70 -10.08 -12.88 -5.92
C GLU A 70 -10.56 -12.84 -7.38
N ALA A 71 -10.92 -11.67 -7.92
CA ALA A 71 -11.41 -11.54 -9.29
C ALA A 71 -10.41 -12.09 -10.33
N ALA A 72 -9.11 -11.85 -10.15
CA ALA A 72 -8.08 -12.40 -11.04
C ALA A 72 -7.98 -13.93 -10.94
N HIS A 73 -8.22 -14.50 -9.76
CA HIS A 73 -8.23 -15.94 -9.56
C HIS A 73 -9.35 -16.63 -10.35
N LEU A 74 -10.48 -15.97 -10.58
CA LEU A 74 -11.55 -16.53 -11.42
C LEU A 74 -11.07 -16.85 -12.83
N ILE A 75 -10.17 -16.03 -13.39
CA ILE A 75 -9.60 -16.28 -14.72
C ILE A 75 -8.66 -17.49 -14.66
N ARG A 76 -7.74 -17.52 -13.68
CA ARG A 76 -6.83 -18.64 -13.44
C ARG A 76 -7.58 -19.97 -13.25
N ASP A 77 -8.71 -19.92 -12.54
CA ASP A 77 -9.52 -21.07 -12.18
C ASP A 77 -10.51 -21.47 -13.29
N GLY A 78 -10.39 -20.88 -14.48
CA GLY A 78 -11.14 -21.28 -15.68
C GLY A 78 -12.58 -20.77 -15.76
N HIS A 79 -12.94 -19.77 -14.94
CA HIS A 79 -14.29 -19.20 -14.95
C HIS A 79 -14.52 -18.15 -16.06
N ALA A 80 -13.46 -17.67 -16.72
CA ALA A 80 -13.56 -16.63 -17.75
C ALA A 80 -14.60 -16.92 -18.86
N PRO A 81 -14.69 -18.13 -19.45
CA PRO A 81 -15.71 -18.42 -20.46
C PRO A 81 -17.15 -18.33 -19.92
N THR A 82 -17.35 -18.62 -18.63
CA THR A 82 -18.68 -18.52 -18.01
C THR A 82 -19.04 -17.06 -17.73
N LEU A 83 -18.08 -16.27 -17.25
CA LEU A 83 -18.26 -14.82 -17.04
C LEU A 83 -18.56 -14.09 -18.35
N ALA A 84 -17.91 -14.49 -19.45
CA ALA A 84 -18.14 -13.91 -20.77
C ALA A 84 -19.55 -14.19 -21.32
N LYS A 85 -20.21 -15.29 -20.92
CA LYS A 85 -21.57 -15.62 -21.40
C LYS A 85 -22.62 -14.60 -20.95
N THR A 86 -22.39 -13.92 -19.83
CA THR A 86 -23.28 -12.87 -19.33
C THR A 86 -22.89 -11.47 -19.83
N ALA A 87 -21.77 -11.34 -20.54
CA ALA A 87 -21.39 -10.07 -21.14
C ALA A 87 -22.39 -9.69 -22.23
N LYS A 88 -22.88 -8.45 -22.17
CA LYS A 88 -23.78 -7.90 -23.17
C LYS A 88 -22.97 -7.10 -24.17
N ASP A 89 -23.15 -7.39 -25.45
CA ASP A 89 -22.70 -6.50 -26.51
C ASP A 89 -23.54 -5.22 -26.45
N THR A 90 -22.89 -4.10 -26.15
CA THR A 90 -23.53 -2.78 -26.06
C THR A 90 -23.61 -2.08 -27.42
N GLY A 91 -22.91 -2.58 -28.44
CA GLY A 91 -22.74 -1.92 -29.74
C GLY A 91 -21.90 -0.65 -29.67
N GLU A 92 -21.27 -0.37 -28.53
CA GLU A 92 -20.41 0.80 -28.34
C GLU A 92 -19.04 0.56 -29.00
N VAL A 93 -18.54 1.60 -29.66
CA VAL A 93 -17.21 1.60 -30.30
C VAL A 93 -16.39 2.72 -29.68
N TYR A 94 -15.20 2.38 -29.22
CA TYR A 94 -14.25 3.30 -28.61
C TYR A 94 -12.97 3.35 -29.44
N ASP A 95 -12.42 4.54 -29.61
CA ASP A 95 -11.13 4.74 -30.29
C ASP A 95 -9.95 4.31 -29.41
N VAL A 96 -10.11 4.41 -28.08
CA VAL A 96 -9.10 4.05 -27.10
C VAL A 96 -9.75 3.33 -25.93
N VAL A 97 -9.14 2.22 -25.51
CA VAL A 97 -9.49 1.51 -24.28
C VAL A 97 -8.28 1.56 -23.34
N ILE A 98 -8.50 2.05 -22.12
CA ILE A 98 -7.49 2.16 -21.07
C ILE A 98 -7.90 1.23 -19.94
N VAL A 99 -6.99 0.36 -19.51
CA VAL A 99 -7.22 -0.58 -18.40
C VAL A 99 -6.38 -0.16 -17.20
N GLY A 100 -7.05 0.11 -16.09
CA GLY A 100 -6.50 0.66 -14.85
C GLY A 100 -6.78 2.16 -14.73
N GLY A 101 -7.52 2.55 -13.70
CA GLY A 101 -7.90 3.92 -13.35
C GLY A 101 -6.99 4.55 -12.29
N GLY A 102 -5.70 4.18 -12.26
CA GLY A 102 -4.69 4.90 -11.48
C GLY A 102 -4.21 6.18 -12.17
N PHE A 103 -3.20 6.84 -11.60
CA PHE A 103 -2.59 8.05 -12.19
C PHE A 103 -2.15 7.87 -13.65
N SER A 104 -1.56 6.72 -14.01
CA SER A 104 -1.14 6.47 -15.39
C SER A 104 -2.33 6.36 -16.34
N GLY A 105 -3.41 5.71 -15.92
CA GLY A 105 -4.62 5.54 -16.73
C GLY A 105 -5.37 6.85 -16.93
N PHE A 106 -5.58 7.61 -15.85
CA PHE A 106 -6.14 8.96 -15.96
C PHE A 106 -5.23 9.93 -16.70
N GLY A 107 -3.92 9.82 -16.52
CA GLY A 107 -2.95 10.60 -17.28
C GLY A 107 -3.07 10.32 -18.79
N ALA A 108 -3.18 9.05 -19.18
CA ALA A 108 -3.41 8.67 -20.57
C ALA A 108 -4.76 9.18 -21.08
N ALA A 109 -5.85 9.01 -20.31
CA ALA A 109 -7.18 9.50 -20.67
C ALA A 109 -7.19 11.03 -20.84
N TYR A 110 -6.53 11.75 -19.93
CA TYR A 110 -6.35 13.19 -19.99
C TYR A 110 -5.60 13.61 -21.26
N GLN A 111 -4.51 12.93 -21.63
CA GLN A 111 -3.77 13.27 -22.85
C GLN A 111 -4.58 12.98 -24.12
N VAL A 112 -5.38 11.91 -24.15
CA VAL A 112 -6.32 11.62 -25.25
C VAL A 112 -7.34 12.74 -25.37
N HIS A 113 -7.99 13.11 -24.25
CA HIS A 113 -8.99 14.17 -24.25
C HIS A 113 -8.40 15.54 -24.60
N LYS A 114 -7.21 15.87 -24.07
CA LYS A 114 -6.49 17.11 -24.39
C LYS A 114 -6.17 17.23 -25.89
N LYS A 115 -5.81 16.12 -26.54
CA LYS A 115 -5.40 16.10 -27.94
C LYS A 115 -6.58 16.07 -28.92
N PHE A 116 -7.65 15.36 -28.57
CA PHE A 116 -8.73 15.04 -29.49
C PHE A 116 -10.11 15.54 -29.05
N GLY A 117 -10.23 16.17 -27.87
CA GLY A 117 -11.49 16.66 -27.33
C GLY A 117 -12.54 15.55 -27.23
N GLU A 118 -13.74 15.84 -27.72
CA GLU A 118 -14.87 14.90 -27.81
C GLU A 118 -14.89 14.09 -29.12
N GLU A 119 -13.95 14.33 -30.05
CA GLU A 119 -13.90 13.65 -31.35
C GLU A 119 -13.55 12.16 -31.22
N LYS A 120 -12.86 11.79 -30.13
CA LYS A 120 -12.41 10.43 -29.84
C LYS A 120 -13.07 9.89 -28.58
N LYS A 121 -13.67 8.71 -28.69
CA LYS A 121 -14.30 8.03 -27.55
C LYS A 121 -13.27 7.21 -26.80
N CYS A 122 -13.09 7.50 -25.52
CA CYS A 122 -12.19 6.79 -24.63
C CYS A 122 -12.99 6.01 -23.57
N LEU A 123 -12.73 4.71 -23.46
CA LEU A 123 -13.25 3.87 -22.37
C LEU A 123 -12.12 3.61 -21.36
N LEU A 124 -12.33 4.00 -20.10
CA LEU A 124 -11.45 3.65 -18.99
C LEU A 124 -12.12 2.59 -18.12
N LEU A 125 -11.41 1.49 -17.87
CA LEU A 125 -11.88 0.36 -17.06
C LEU A 125 -11.02 0.23 -15.81
N ASP A 126 -11.65 0.12 -14.65
CA ASP A 126 -10.99 -0.24 -13.40
C ASP A 126 -11.78 -1.36 -12.71
N ASN A 127 -11.08 -2.27 -12.05
CA ASN A 127 -11.69 -3.36 -11.28
C ASN A 127 -12.06 -2.95 -9.85
N HIS A 128 -11.55 -1.82 -9.36
CA HIS A 128 -11.90 -1.26 -8.07
C HIS A 128 -13.21 -0.49 -8.14
N ALA A 129 -13.95 -0.47 -7.03
CA ALA A 129 -15.16 0.33 -6.88
C ALA A 129 -14.90 1.84 -6.94
N MET A 130 -13.66 2.25 -6.66
CA MET A 130 -13.21 3.62 -6.75
C MET A 130 -11.86 3.69 -7.46
N PHE A 131 -11.77 4.63 -8.40
CA PHE A 131 -10.58 4.89 -9.18
C PHE A 131 -9.51 5.63 -8.35
N GLY A 132 -8.31 5.77 -8.88
CA GLY A 132 -7.17 6.44 -8.25
C GLY A 132 -5.98 5.51 -7.99
N GLY A 133 -6.18 4.19 -8.00
CA GLY A 133 -5.12 3.23 -7.68
C GLY A 133 -4.52 3.50 -6.30
N GLU A 134 -3.18 3.56 -6.22
CA GLU A 134 -2.44 3.87 -4.99
C GLU A 134 -2.67 5.29 -4.44
N ALA A 135 -3.29 6.17 -5.23
CA ALA A 135 -3.53 7.59 -4.91
C ALA A 135 -4.77 7.87 -4.09
N ARG A 136 -5.47 6.82 -3.61
CA ARG A 136 -6.72 6.99 -2.89
C ARG A 136 -6.45 7.49 -1.46
N GLN A 137 -7.30 8.40 -1.01
CA GLN A 137 -7.32 8.89 0.36
C GLN A 137 -8.08 7.89 1.22
N ASN A 138 -7.48 7.49 2.33
CA ASN A 138 -8.15 6.78 3.40
C ASN A 138 -8.50 7.77 4.50
N GLU A 139 -9.65 7.57 5.13
CA GLU A 139 -10.14 8.40 6.23
C GLU A 139 -10.42 7.54 7.45
N PHE A 140 -10.03 8.04 8.62
CA PHE A 140 -10.22 7.34 9.88
C PHE A 140 -10.74 8.30 10.95
N ASP A 141 -11.62 7.82 11.81
CA ASP A 141 -11.94 8.49 13.06
C ASP A 141 -11.21 7.79 14.21
N VAL A 142 -10.31 8.52 14.88
CA VAL A 142 -9.52 8.02 16.01
C VAL A 142 -9.71 8.97 17.18
N ASP A 143 -10.36 8.51 18.25
CA ASP A 143 -10.62 9.29 19.48
C ASP A 143 -11.22 10.70 19.24
N GLY A 144 -12.12 10.80 18.26
CA GLY A 144 -12.77 12.07 17.89
C GLY A 144 -11.97 12.94 16.91
N TYR A 145 -10.79 12.49 16.48
CA TYR A 145 -10.01 13.13 15.43
C TYR A 145 -10.22 12.43 14.09
N ARG A 146 -10.57 13.23 13.07
CA ARG A 146 -10.58 12.77 11.69
C ARG A 146 -9.16 12.82 11.14
N LEU A 147 -8.62 11.65 10.79
CA LEU A 147 -7.31 11.48 10.19
C LEU A 147 -7.45 11.11 8.72
N TYR A 148 -6.51 11.59 7.92
CA TYR A 148 -6.41 11.33 6.49
C TYR A 148 -5.05 10.73 6.20
N GLY A 149 -5.01 9.71 5.35
CA GLY A 149 -3.76 9.07 4.96
C GLY A 149 -3.80 8.59 3.52
N PRO A 150 -2.66 8.60 2.81
CA PRO A 150 -2.55 7.96 1.51
C PRO A 150 -2.70 6.44 1.65
N GLN A 151 -2.98 5.78 0.52
CA GLN A 151 -3.02 4.32 0.47
C GLN A 151 -1.65 3.70 0.18
N GLY A 152 -1.05 4.10 -0.94
CA GLY A 152 0.33 3.73 -1.28
C GLY A 152 1.10 4.84 -2.01
N SER A 153 0.40 5.89 -2.48
CA SER A 153 1.01 7.13 -2.98
C SER A 153 1.50 7.99 -1.81
N ASN A 154 2.49 7.45 -1.12
CA ASN A 154 2.90 7.89 0.20
C ASN A 154 3.92 9.03 0.19
N GLY A 155 4.37 9.43 -1.01
CA GLY A 155 5.37 10.46 -1.22
C GLY A 155 4.73 11.76 -1.70
N PHE A 156 4.91 12.81 -0.93
CA PHE A 156 4.38 14.13 -1.17
C PHE A 156 5.52 15.09 -1.52
N LEU A 157 5.61 15.45 -2.79
CA LEU A 157 6.56 16.43 -3.30
C LEU A 157 5.78 17.51 -4.04
N PRO A 158 5.57 18.68 -3.42
CA PRO A 158 5.00 19.82 -4.13
C PRO A 158 5.80 20.09 -5.41
N PRO A 159 5.14 20.28 -6.56
CA PRO A 159 5.82 20.56 -7.81
C PRO A 159 6.72 21.79 -7.70
N ARG A 160 7.98 21.69 -8.15
CA ARG A 160 8.93 22.80 -8.11
C ARG A 160 8.93 23.54 -9.44
N GLY A 161 7.86 24.30 -9.69
CA GLY A 161 7.72 25.15 -10.86
C GLY A 161 6.81 24.56 -11.94
N ASN A 162 7.23 24.69 -13.21
CA ASN A 162 6.41 24.44 -14.39
C ASN A 162 7.14 23.59 -15.46
N THR A 163 7.97 22.64 -15.04
CA THR A 163 8.87 21.93 -15.95
C THR A 163 8.44 20.50 -16.24
N THR A 164 7.53 19.93 -15.46
CA THR A 164 7.13 18.51 -15.61
C THR A 164 5.67 18.34 -16.02
N PRO A 165 5.31 17.21 -16.66
CA PRO A 165 3.90 16.84 -16.88
C PRO A 165 3.09 16.78 -15.58
N SER A 166 3.70 16.43 -14.45
CA SER A 166 3.04 16.42 -13.15
C SER A 166 2.67 17.84 -12.70
N ASP A 167 3.55 18.82 -12.91
CA ASP A 167 3.30 20.23 -12.60
C ASP A 167 2.11 20.77 -13.41
N GLU A 168 1.99 20.35 -14.68
CA GLU A 168 0.84 20.70 -15.53
C GLU A 168 -0.44 20.12 -14.96
N VAL A 169 -0.46 18.83 -14.62
CA VAL A 169 -1.65 18.16 -14.08
C VAL A 169 -2.11 18.84 -12.80
N PHE A 170 -1.21 19.12 -11.85
CA PHE A 170 -1.55 19.82 -10.60
C PHE A 170 -2.26 21.14 -10.87
N ARG A 171 -1.74 21.97 -11.79
CA ARG A 171 -2.38 23.23 -12.16
C ARG A 171 -3.72 23.03 -12.84
N THR A 172 -3.82 22.09 -13.78
CA THR A 172 -5.04 21.83 -14.53
C THR A 172 -6.18 21.39 -13.62
N VAL A 173 -5.90 20.57 -12.61
CA VAL A 173 -6.91 20.11 -11.64
C VAL A 173 -7.09 21.06 -10.45
N GLY A 174 -6.38 22.19 -10.42
CA GLY A 174 -6.49 23.19 -9.36
C GLY A 174 -5.89 22.76 -8.01
N MET A 175 -4.93 21.82 -8.01
CA MET A 175 -4.23 21.44 -6.79
C MET A 175 -3.29 22.56 -6.31
N PRO A 176 -3.10 22.71 -4.98
CA PRO A 176 -2.15 23.67 -4.44
C PRO A 176 -0.72 23.36 -4.91
N MET A 177 -0.01 24.41 -5.32
CA MET A 177 1.41 24.35 -5.72
C MET A 177 2.35 24.67 -4.56
N GLU A 178 1.82 25.27 -3.49
CA GLU A 178 2.54 25.66 -2.29
C GLU A 178 1.75 25.17 -1.06
N TYR A 179 2.47 24.80 -0.01
CA TYR A 179 1.90 24.29 1.24
C TYR A 179 2.60 24.97 2.41
N GLU A 180 1.81 25.39 3.40
CA GLU A 180 2.31 25.83 4.70
C GLU A 180 2.19 24.66 5.68
N PHE A 181 3.31 24.25 6.25
CA PHE A 181 3.33 23.20 7.26
C PHE A 181 3.19 23.81 8.64
N LEU A 182 2.44 23.15 9.51
CA LEU A 182 2.30 23.57 10.89
C LEU A 182 3.61 23.32 11.64
N GLU A 183 4.13 24.37 12.27
CA GLU A 183 5.27 24.27 13.18
C GLU A 183 4.85 23.53 14.46
N PRO A 184 5.58 22.47 14.88
CA PRO A 184 5.26 21.73 16.09
C PRO A 184 5.26 22.61 17.34
N ASP A 185 4.19 22.54 18.12
CA ASP A 185 4.10 23.20 19.42
C ASP A 185 4.92 22.42 20.46
N ALA A 186 6.09 22.95 20.81
CA ALA A 186 7.02 22.37 21.78
C ALA A 186 6.42 22.23 23.20
N SER A 187 5.33 22.94 23.51
CA SER A 187 4.60 22.78 24.77
C SER A 187 3.69 21.54 24.77
N ARG A 188 3.29 21.07 23.58
CA ARG A 188 2.37 19.93 23.39
C ARG A 188 3.07 18.64 23.01
N THR A 189 4.16 18.71 22.27
CA THR A 189 4.95 17.53 21.88
C THR A 189 6.43 17.84 21.86
N LYS A 190 7.24 16.84 22.23
CA LYS A 190 8.70 16.84 22.06
C LYS A 190 9.16 15.92 20.93
N VAL A 191 8.23 15.17 20.34
CA VAL A 191 8.51 14.22 19.26
C VAL A 191 8.59 14.98 17.95
N LYS A 192 9.71 14.83 17.24
CA LYS A 192 9.87 15.30 15.86
C LYS A 192 9.21 14.29 14.92
N ALA A 193 8.10 14.66 14.32
CA ALA A 193 7.44 13.83 13.31
C ALA A 193 8.02 14.13 11.91
N PRO A 194 8.13 13.11 11.03
CA PRO A 194 8.45 13.37 9.63
C PRO A 194 7.28 14.10 8.94
N LEU A 195 7.60 14.89 7.90
CA LEU A 195 6.56 15.52 7.07
C LEU A 195 5.96 14.50 6.10
N ASP A 196 6.74 13.50 5.72
CA ASP A 196 6.35 12.49 4.75
C ASP A 196 6.83 11.10 5.17
N SER A 197 6.03 10.06 4.91
CA SER A 197 6.37 8.69 5.29
C SER A 197 7.58 8.10 4.54
N TYR A 198 7.96 8.65 3.38
CA TYR A 198 9.19 8.32 2.66
C TYR A 198 10.44 8.97 3.24
N ASP A 199 10.34 9.92 4.18
CA ASP A 199 11.54 10.47 4.85
C ASP A 199 12.38 9.35 5.50
N THR A 200 11.76 8.21 5.82
CA THR A 200 12.43 7.02 6.36
C THR A 200 13.24 6.20 5.37
N MET A 201 13.06 6.40 4.07
CA MET A 201 13.74 5.58 3.07
C MET A 201 15.11 6.11 2.63
N TYR A 202 15.39 7.41 2.78
CA TYR A 202 16.54 8.08 2.14
C TYR A 202 17.49 8.75 3.14
N TRP A 203 18.00 8.00 4.12
CA TRP A 203 18.92 8.51 5.16
C TRP A 203 18.40 9.76 5.89
N GLY A 204 17.07 9.92 5.95
CA GLY A 204 16.38 11.02 6.61
C GLY A 204 16.20 10.81 8.11
N GLU A 205 16.64 9.69 8.66
CA GLU A 205 16.47 9.28 10.08
C GLU A 205 16.98 10.29 11.12
N LYS A 206 17.79 11.28 10.72
CA LYS A 206 18.23 12.38 11.59
C LYS A 206 17.26 13.58 11.61
N LYS A 207 16.25 13.60 10.75
CA LYS A 207 15.30 14.70 10.59
C LYS A 207 14.09 14.59 11.52
N TYR A 208 13.79 13.39 12.00
CA TYR A 208 12.65 13.07 12.84
C TYR A 208 13.07 12.04 13.90
N ASP A 209 12.25 11.83 14.91
CA ASP A 209 12.57 10.90 15.99
C ASP A 209 12.21 9.45 15.61
N VAL A 210 13.16 8.54 15.79
CA VAL A 210 12.99 7.10 15.55
C VAL A 210 13.05 6.36 16.88
N GLY A 211 11.91 5.84 17.33
CA GLY A 211 11.80 5.01 18.52
C GLY A 211 12.03 3.53 18.20
N HIS A 212 12.85 2.86 19.00
CA HIS A 212 13.00 1.41 19.01
C HIS A 212 12.49 0.86 20.35
N PHE A 213 11.64 -0.16 20.33
CA PHE A 213 11.05 -0.72 21.53
C PHE A 213 11.82 -1.97 21.98
N PHE A 214 12.35 -1.94 23.19
CA PHE A 214 13.13 -3.00 23.81
C PHE A 214 12.58 -3.31 25.20
N ASP A 215 12.22 -4.57 25.45
CA ASP A 215 11.87 -5.08 26.79
C ASP A 215 10.91 -4.21 27.63
N GLY A 216 9.96 -3.53 26.97
CA GLY A 216 8.99 -2.66 27.67
C GLY A 216 9.31 -1.17 27.63
N GLU A 217 10.48 -0.78 27.12
CA GLU A 217 10.96 0.60 27.10
C GLU A 217 11.28 1.07 25.67
N TRP A 218 11.10 2.38 25.44
CA TRP A 218 11.45 3.01 24.16
C TRP A 218 12.83 3.65 24.23
N VAL A 219 13.72 3.27 23.31
CA VAL A 219 14.98 3.96 23.05
C VAL A 219 14.81 4.83 21.81
N VAL A 220 14.81 6.14 22.02
CA VAL A 220 14.64 7.14 20.95
C VAL A 220 16.00 7.55 20.39
N ASN A 221 16.12 7.52 19.06
CA ASN A 221 17.32 7.88 18.29
C ASN A 221 18.59 7.17 18.79
N PRO A 222 18.63 5.82 18.80
CA PRO A 222 19.76 5.07 19.36
C PRO A 222 21.09 5.33 18.62
N TRP A 223 21.05 5.82 17.39
CA TRP A 223 22.26 6.19 16.64
C TRP A 223 22.93 7.49 17.12
N GLN A 224 22.28 8.27 18.00
CA GLN A 224 22.87 9.52 18.52
C GLN A 224 23.97 9.29 19.56
N ASP A 225 23.92 8.14 20.23
CA ASP A 225 24.83 7.70 21.28
C ASP A 225 25.45 6.34 20.95
N ASP A 226 25.67 6.06 19.66
CA ASP A 226 26.33 4.83 19.21
C ASP A 226 25.71 3.56 19.83
N LEU A 227 24.38 3.53 19.90
CA LEU A 227 23.57 2.43 20.42
C LEU A 227 23.75 2.15 21.93
N GLU A 228 24.41 3.01 22.71
CA GLU A 228 24.73 2.79 24.14
C GLU A 228 23.49 2.46 25.00
N ARG A 229 22.35 3.08 24.71
CA ARG A 229 21.08 2.83 25.41
C ARG A 229 20.35 1.55 24.97
N THR A 230 20.85 0.81 23.97
CA THR A 230 20.22 -0.44 23.52
C THR A 230 20.64 -1.62 24.41
N PRO A 231 19.80 -2.66 24.57
CA PRO A 231 20.16 -3.84 25.36
C PRO A 231 21.11 -4.80 24.63
N TRP A 232 21.57 -4.44 23.42
CA TRP A 232 22.41 -5.31 22.61
C TRP A 232 23.80 -5.50 23.22
N PRO A 233 24.41 -6.69 23.10
CA PRO A 233 25.79 -6.92 23.52
C PRO A 233 26.80 -5.99 22.83
N ASP A 234 27.93 -5.72 23.49
CA ASP A 234 28.95 -4.77 23.03
C ASP A 234 29.50 -5.09 21.63
N ASP A 235 29.69 -6.38 21.32
CA ASP A 235 30.15 -6.86 20.01
C ASP A 235 29.12 -6.60 18.91
N VAL A 236 27.84 -6.82 19.19
CA VAL A 236 26.75 -6.51 18.25
C VAL A 236 26.65 -5.01 18.00
N ARG A 237 26.73 -4.18 19.05
CA ARG A 237 26.72 -2.71 18.89
C ARG A 237 27.89 -2.26 18.02
N ALA A 238 29.10 -2.77 18.30
CA ALA A 238 30.30 -2.46 17.52
C ALA A 238 30.17 -2.87 16.04
N ASP A 239 29.60 -4.05 15.76
CA ASP A 239 29.37 -4.54 14.40
C ASP A 239 28.35 -3.69 13.62
N LEU A 240 27.25 -3.30 14.27
CA LEU A 240 26.22 -2.44 13.68
C LEU A 240 26.75 -1.03 13.41
N ILE A 241 27.47 -0.43 14.35
CA ILE A 241 28.13 0.87 14.17
C ILE A 241 29.09 0.78 12.98
N ARG A 242 29.91 -0.28 12.89
CA ARG A 242 30.84 -0.48 11.77
C ARG A 242 30.12 -0.57 10.42
N ALA A 243 28.99 -1.27 10.36
CA ALA A 243 28.20 -1.39 9.14
C ALA A 243 27.53 -0.05 8.75
N TYR A 244 27.02 0.68 9.73
CA TYR A 244 26.29 1.93 9.53
C TYR A 244 27.20 3.13 9.24
N SER A 245 28.39 3.20 9.85
CA SER A 245 29.25 4.39 9.78
C SER A 245 30.09 4.51 8.51
N GLU A 246 29.98 3.57 7.55
CA GLU A 246 30.81 3.47 6.33
C GLU A 246 32.25 4.01 6.52
N LYS A 247 33.03 3.46 7.46
CA LYS A 247 34.48 3.60 7.31
C LYS A 247 34.84 2.75 6.11
N LYS A 248 35.07 3.41 4.96
CA LYS A 248 35.62 2.78 3.74
C LYS A 248 36.55 1.66 4.14
N LEU A 249 36.19 0.43 3.78
CA LEU A 249 37.15 -0.67 3.79
C LEU A 249 38.31 -0.20 2.90
N SER A 250 39.44 0.13 3.54
CA SER A 250 40.69 0.29 2.83
C SER A 250 41.05 -1.10 2.32
N VAL A 251 40.65 -1.38 1.08
CA VAL A 251 41.19 -2.48 0.27
C VAL A 251 42.56 -2.04 -0.24
#